data_AF-A0A2V6TLQ8-F1
#
_entry.id   AF-A0A2V6TLQ8-F1
#
_cell.length_a   1.000
_cell.length_b   1.000
_cell.length_c   1.000
_cell.angle_alpha   90.00
_cell.angle_beta   90.00
_cell.angle_gamma   90.00
#
_symmetry.space_group_name_H-M   'P 1'
#
loop_
_entity.id
_entity.type
_entity.pdbx_description
1 polymer ?
#
loop_
_entity_poly.entity_id
_entity_poly.type
_entity_poly.pdbx_seq_one_letter_code
_entity_poly.pdbx_strand_id
1 'polypeptide(L)'
;MAEEAAPGVAIVVVDASVVIALLDGGHPHHPAAVAALAATGRERLILLASAYAEILVDPWRLGADAVAVIRRFVTDLGIHVEPLTPDIAERAARLRARRRRAPFT
;
A
#
# COMPACT_ATOMS: atom_id res chain seq x y z
N MET A 1 -26.02 6.50 -20.23
CA MET A 1 -24.85 6.87 -21.04
C MET A 1 -23.65 6.29 -20.31
N ALA A 2 -23.22 5.09 -20.69
CA ALA A 2 -22.05 4.47 -20.11
C ALA A 2 -20.84 5.16 -20.74
N GLU A 3 -20.07 5.88 -19.92
CA GLU A 3 -18.78 6.41 -20.35
C GLU A 3 -17.85 5.21 -20.53
N GLU A 4 -17.56 4.91 -21.79
CA GLU A 4 -16.62 3.89 -22.20
C GLU A 4 -15.24 4.31 -21.66
N ALA A 5 -14.78 3.61 -20.63
CA ALA A 5 -13.51 3.90 -19.98
C ALA A 5 -12.39 3.78 -21.02
N ALA A 6 -11.74 4.90 -21.34
CA ALA A 6 -10.44 4.93 -22.01
C ALA A 6 -9.53 3.87 -21.40
N PRO A 7 -8.67 3.17 -22.18
CA PRO A 7 -7.89 2.03 -21.71
C PRO A 7 -7.18 2.41 -20.40
N GLY A 8 -7.72 1.90 -19.29
CA GLY A 8 -7.39 2.39 -17.97
C GLY A 8 -5.97 1.99 -17.62
N VAL A 9 -5.18 2.94 -17.13
CA VAL A 9 -3.89 2.64 -16.47
C VAL A 9 -4.17 1.60 -15.40
N ALA A 10 -3.52 0.43 -15.49
CA ALA A 10 -3.68 -0.61 -14.49
C ALA A 10 -3.23 -0.10 -13.11
N ILE A 11 -3.96 -0.49 -12.07
CA ILE A 11 -3.74 -0.04 -10.69
C ILE A 11 -3.11 -1.16 -9.89
N VAL A 12 -2.04 -0.84 -9.16
CA VAL A 12 -1.44 -1.71 -8.16
C VAL A 12 -1.65 -1.07 -6.80
N VAL A 13 -2.37 -1.76 -5.92
CA VAL A 13 -2.52 -1.34 -4.52
C VAL A 13 -1.40 -2.00 -3.71
N VAL A 14 -0.54 -1.17 -3.11
CA VAL A 14 0.61 -1.60 -2.32
C VAL A 14 0.18 -1.74 -0.86
N ASP A 15 0.51 -2.85 -0.24
CA ASP A 15 0.29 -3.10 1.19
C ASP A 15 1.45 -2.58 2.04
N ALA A 16 1.19 -2.27 3.32
CA ALA A 16 2.21 -1.80 4.26
C ALA A 16 3.38 -2.79 4.38
N SER A 17 3.10 -4.09 4.45
CA SER A 17 4.10 -5.14 4.61
C SER A 17 5.14 -5.17 3.48
N VAL A 18 4.72 -4.84 2.25
CA VAL A 18 5.64 -4.77 1.09
C VAL A 18 6.60 -3.59 1.24
N VAL A 19 6.09 -2.42 1.65
CA VAL A 19 6.91 -1.23 1.87
C VAL A 19 7.87 -1.43 3.04
N ILE A 20 7.40 -1.99 4.16
CA ILE A 20 8.23 -2.30 5.32
C ILE A 20 9.37 -3.27 4.93
N ALA A 21 9.04 -4.36 4.23
CA ALA A 21 10.04 -5.31 3.75
C ALA A 21 11.04 -4.69 2.75
N LEU A 22 10.59 -3.73 1.94
CA LEU A 22 11.44 -3.05 0.97
C LEU A 22 12.43 -2.08 1.63
N LEU A 23 12.05 -1.45 2.74
CA LEU A 23 12.88 -0.48 3.45
C LEU A 23 13.93 -1.12 4.37
N ASP A 24 13.67 -2.33 4.87
CA ASP A 24 14.61 -3.09 5.69
C ASP A 24 15.33 -4.16 4.84
N GLY A 25 16.60 -3.90 4.50
CA GLY A 25 17.43 -4.85 3.76
C GLY A 25 17.70 -6.18 4.47
N GLY A 26 17.51 -6.23 5.80
CA GLY A 26 17.59 -7.46 6.59
C GLY A 26 16.27 -8.25 6.65
N HIS A 27 15.17 -7.68 6.14
CA HIS A 27 13.86 -8.31 6.20
C HIS A 27 13.82 -9.58 5.34
N PRO A 28 13.29 -10.72 5.83
CA PRO A 28 13.27 -11.97 5.06
C PRO A 28 12.57 -11.87 3.69
N HIS A 29 11.59 -10.96 3.58
CA HIS A 29 10.86 -10.71 2.34
C HIS A 29 11.42 -9.57 1.49
N HIS A 30 12.56 -8.96 1.86
CA HIS A 30 13.16 -7.86 1.12
C HIS A 30 13.38 -8.19 -0.37
N PRO A 31 13.98 -9.34 -0.76
CA PRO A 31 14.17 -9.67 -2.18
C PRO A 31 12.84 -9.79 -2.95
N ALA A 32 11.81 -10.33 -2.29
CA ALA A 32 10.48 -10.49 -2.88
C ALA A 32 9.78 -9.12 -3.07
N ALA A 33 9.92 -8.22 -2.10
CA ALA A 33 9.37 -6.87 -2.17
C ALA A 33 10.02 -6.05 -3.30
N VAL A 34 11.35 -6.13 -3.44
CA VAL A 34 12.09 -5.52 -4.56
C VAL A 34 11.61 -6.07 -5.89
N ALA A 35 11.51 -7.39 -6.04
CA ALA A 35 11.05 -8.02 -7.27
C ALA A 35 9.59 -7.65 -7.62
N ALA A 36 8.70 -7.59 -6.62
CA ALA A 36 7.31 -7.20 -6.82
C ALA A 36 7.19 -5.76 -7.31
N LEU A 37 7.96 -4.84 -6.73
CA LEU A 37 7.96 -3.44 -7.18
C LEU A 37 8.62 -3.28 -8.55
N ALA A 38 9.73 -3.98 -8.83
CA ALA A 38 10.40 -3.95 -10.13
C ALA A 38 9.53 -4.52 -11.27
N ALA A 39 8.60 -5.43 -10.94
CA ALA A 39 7.62 -5.96 -11.89
C ALA A 39 6.49 -4.95 -12.20
N THR A 40 6.35 -3.88 -11.41
CA THR A 40 5.46 -2.77 -11.76
C THR A 40 6.15 -1.90 -12.81
N GLY A 41 5.51 -1.76 -13.97
CA GLY A 41 5.96 -0.93 -15.09
C GLY A 41 5.31 0.45 -15.04
N ARG A 42 4.20 0.62 -15.76
CA ARG A 42 3.50 1.92 -15.89
C ARG A 42 2.21 2.00 -15.08
N GLU A 43 1.99 1.02 -14.20
CA GLU A 43 0.83 0.97 -13.33
C GLU A 43 0.82 2.14 -12.35
N ARG A 44 -0.38 2.59 -12.00
CA ARG A 44 -0.56 3.57 -10.93
C ARG A 44 -0.45 2.85 -9.59
N LEU A 45 0.58 3.20 -8.83
CA LEU A 45 0.77 2.71 -7.47
C LEU A 45 -0.13 3.48 -6.50
N ILE A 46 -0.95 2.75 -5.74
CA ILE A 46 -1.86 3.30 -4.73
C ILE A 46 -1.49 2.70 -3.37
N LEU A 47 -1.42 3.54 -2.34
CA LEU A 47 -1.27 3.13 -0.95
C LEU A 47 -2.44 3.68 -0.15
N LEU A 48 -3.18 2.85 0.57
CA LEU A 48 -4.25 3.36 1.43
C LEU A 48 -3.66 4.14 2.61
N ALA A 49 -4.32 5.23 3.00
CA ALA A 49 -3.88 6.07 4.12
C ALA A 49 -3.68 5.29 5.43
N SER A 50 -4.45 4.23 5.67
CA SER A 50 -4.27 3.36 6.84
C SER A 50 -2.97 2.54 6.76
N ALA A 51 -2.62 2.00 5.60
CA ALA A 51 -1.35 1.31 5.37
C ALA A 51 -0.16 2.28 5.42
N TYR A 52 -0.33 3.50 4.91
CA TYR A 52 0.67 4.56 5.05
C TYR A 52 0.92 4.94 6.52
N ALA A 53 -0.13 5.04 7.32
CA ALA A 53 0.00 5.27 8.76
C ALA A 53 0.76 4.13 9.45
N GLU A 54 0.48 2.87 9.09
CA GLU A 54 1.20 1.69 9.59
C GLU A 54 2.70 1.75 9.29
N ILE A 55 3.08 2.07 8.04
CA ILE A 55 4.48 2.23 7.63
C ILE A 55 5.20 3.30 8.47
N LEU A 56 4.50 4.38 8.85
CA LEU A 56 5.09 5.50 9.58
C LEU A 56 5.26 5.28 11.09
N VAL A 57 4.68 4.21 11.67
CA VAL A 57 4.73 3.97 13.12
C VAL A 57 6.18 3.87 13.62
N ASP A 58 6.99 3.00 13.01
CA ASP A 58 8.37 2.80 13.44
C ASP A 58 9.29 4.00 13.12
N PRO A 59 9.21 4.62 11.92
CA PRO A 59 9.89 5.89 11.66
C PRO A 59 9.59 6.98 12.70
N TRP A 60 8.34 7.11 13.15
CA TRP A 60 8.00 8.08 14.21
C TRP A 60 8.65 7.77 15.56
N ARG A 61 8.95 6.49 15.86
CA ARG A 61 9.71 6.11 17.06
C ARG A 61 11.18 6.50 16.95
N LEU A 62 11.73 6.58 15.74
CA LEU A 62 13.12 6.95 15.48
C LEU A 62 13.31 8.47 15.34
N GLY A 63 12.29 9.20 14.89
CA GLY A 63 12.26 10.66 14.83
C GLY A 63 11.87 11.21 13.45
N ALA A 64 11.77 12.54 13.37
CA ALA A 64 11.25 13.25 12.19
C ALA A 64 12.09 13.02 10.93
N ASP A 65 13.40 12.84 11.05
CA ASP A 65 14.27 12.57 9.90
C ASP A 65 13.98 11.21 9.26
N ALA A 66 13.72 10.17 10.08
CA ALA A 66 13.33 8.87 9.58
C ALA A 66 11.98 8.94 8.83
N VAL A 67 11.02 9.71 9.34
CA VAL A 67 9.74 9.97 8.67
C VAL A 67 9.97 10.69 7.34
N ALA A 68 10.85 11.68 7.29
CA ALA A 68 11.16 12.42 6.07
C ALA A 68 11.72 11.51 4.97
N VAL A 69 12.56 10.53 5.32
CA VAL A 69 13.06 9.51 4.38
C VAL A 69 11.90 8.71 3.77
N ILE A 70 10.94 8.25 4.58
CA ILE A 70 9.78 7.49 4.07
C ILE A 70 8.90 8.36 3.17
N ARG A 71 8.65 9.61 3.55
CA ARG A 71 7.86 10.55 2.74
C ARG A 71 8.49 10.77 1.37
N ARG A 72 9.81 10.95 1.34
CA ARG A 72 10.56 11.10 0.10
C ARG A 72 10.48 9.83 -0.74
N PHE A 73 10.68 8.66 -0.14
CA PHE A 73 10.58 7.38 -0.83
C PHE A 73 9.21 7.18 -1.51
N VAL A 74 8.11 7.44 -0.80
CA VAL A 74 6.74 7.36 -1.34
C VAL A 74 6.56 8.32 -2.53
N THR A 75 7.13 9.53 -2.43
CA THR A 75 7.07 10.54 -3.49
C THR A 75 7.91 10.14 -4.70
N ASP A 76 9.14 9.67 -4.50
CA ASP A 76 10.09 9.31 -5.54
C ASP A 76 9.60 8.10 -6.37
N LEU A 77 8.85 7.18 -5.73
CA LEU A 77 8.19 6.07 -6.42
C LEU A 77 6.84 6.44 -7.08
N GLY A 78 6.38 7.69 -6.95
CA GLY A 78 5.10 8.12 -7.50
C GLY A 78 3.88 7.42 -6.87
N ILE A 79 4.01 6.93 -5.63
CA ILE A 79 2.93 6.24 -4.93
C ILE A 79 1.89 7.29 -4.51
N HIS A 80 0.64 7.08 -4.92
CA HIS A 80 -0.46 7.93 -4.51
C HIS A 80 -1.08 7.40 -3.20
N VAL A 81 -1.09 8.24 -2.16
CA VAL A 81 -1.78 7.91 -0.91
C VAL A 81 -3.26 8.22 -1.03
N GLU A 82 -4.09 7.18 -1.07
CA GLU A 82 -5.54 7.27 -1.21
C GLU A 82 -6.23 7.34 0.17
N PRO A 83 -7.13 8.30 0.41
CA PRO A 83 -7.90 8.38 1.66
C PRO A 83 -8.79 7.16 1.89
N LEU A 84 -8.86 6.69 3.15
CA LEU A 84 -9.87 5.71 3.54
C LEU A 84 -11.19 6.44 3.88
N THR A 85 -12.15 6.43 2.97
CA THR A 85 -13.48 7.02 3.17
C THR A 85 -14.47 6.03 3.79
N PRO A 86 -15.58 6.49 4.38
CA PRO A 86 -16.65 5.61 4.87
C PRO A 86 -17.15 4.62 3.80
N ASP A 87 -17.36 5.08 2.56
CA ASP A 87 -17.78 4.22 1.45
C ASP A 87 -16.79 3.10 1.15
N ILE A 88 -15.48 3.41 1.13
CA ILE A 88 -14.42 2.40 0.94
C ILE A 88 -14.44 1.41 2.10
N ALA A 89 -14.57 1.89 3.33
CA ALA A 89 -14.60 1.06 4.53
C ALA A 89 -15.82 0.12 4.55
N GLU A 90 -17.02 0.60 4.22
CA GLU A 90 -18.25 -0.20 4.16
C GLU A 90 -18.19 -1.27 3.07
N ARG A 91 -17.70 -0.91 1.87
CA ARG A 91 -17.48 -1.88 0.78
C ARG A 91 -16.48 -2.96 1.19
N ALA A 92 -15.38 -2.57 1.83
CA ALA A 92 -14.40 -3.52 2.35
C ALA A 92 -14.99 -4.43 3.43
N ALA A 93 -15.81 -3.89 4.35
CA ALA A 93 -16.52 -4.67 5.36
C ALA A 93 -17.48 -5.69 4.73
N ARG A 94 -18.25 -5.28 3.71
CA ARG A 94 -19.13 -6.17 2.95
C ARG A 94 -18.36 -7.29 2.26
N LEU A 95 -17.19 -7.02 1.70
CA LEU A 95 -16.30 -8.03 1.12
C LEU A 95 -15.80 -9.03 2.18
N ARG A 96 -15.38 -8.53 3.35
CA ARG A 96 -14.94 -9.37 4.47
C ARG A 96 -16.05 -10.26 4.99
N ALA A 97 -17.26 -9.74 5.14
CA ALA A 97 -18.42 -10.52 5.60
C ALA A 97 -18.80 -11.67 4.67
N ARG A 98 -18.53 -11.53 3.35
CA ARG A 98 -18.77 -12.59 2.36
C ARG A 98 -17.74 -13.71 2.40
N ARG A 99 -16.54 -13.45 2.91
CA ARG A 99 -15.52 -14.48 3.11
C ARG A 99 -15.75 -15.14 4.46
N ARG A 100 -16.00 -16.46 4.46
CA ARG A 100 -16.01 -17.25 5.70
C ARG A 100 -14.64 -17.10 6.36
N ARG A 101 -14.61 -16.66 7.62
CA ARG A 101 -13.45 -16.86 8.49
C ARG A 101 -13.21 -18.37 8.60
N ALA A 102 -11.98 -18.82 8.43
CA ALA A 102 -11.57 -20.04 9.12
C ALA A 102 -11.77 -19.78 10.63
N PRO A 103 -12.38 -20.70 11.38
CA PRO A 103 -12.57 -20.49 12.81
C PRO A 103 -11.21 -20.23 13.46
N PHE A 104 -11.14 -19.22 14.33
CA PHE A 104 -10.05 -19.14 15.29
C PHE A 104 -10.24 -20.33 16.23
N THR A 105 -9.45 -21.39 16.02
CA THR A 105 -9.23 -22.49 16.98
C THR A 105 -7.81 -22.38 17.50
#